data_AF-A0A8D1FUR5-F1
#
_entry.id   AF-A0A8D1FUR5-F1
#
_cell.length_a   1.000
_cell.length_b   1.000
_cell.length_c   1.000
_cell.angle_alpha   90.00
_cell.angle_beta   90.00
_cell.angle_gamma   90.00
#
_symmetry.space_group_name_H-M   'P 1'
#
loop_
_entity.id
_entity.type
_entity.pdbx_description
1 polymer ?
#
loop_
_entity_poly.entity_id
_entity_poly.type
_entity_poly.pdbx_seq_one_letter_code
_entity_poly.pdbx_strand_id
1 'polypeptide(L)'
;MASSTTVPLGFHYETKYVVLSYLGLLSQEKLQEHLSLPQGVQQDIASQPLDPEVLLKVKTEIEEELKSLDKEISEAFTSTGFDRHTSPVFSPANPESSLEDCLAHLGEKASQELKVPLLGALQVLLSRALSLTWSRRMRSALRAPQRTATTSTSYPATALHTSVPQNRQQQ
;
A
#
# COMPACT_ATOMS: atom_id res chain seq x y z
N MET A 1 6.99 -10.79 -17.92
CA MET A 1 6.44 -11.96 -17.20
C MET A 1 6.29 -11.54 -15.75
N ALA A 2 5.07 -11.54 -15.22
CA ALA A 2 4.87 -11.34 -13.79
C ALA A 2 5.21 -12.68 -13.12
N SER A 3 6.33 -12.76 -12.43
CA SER A 3 6.65 -13.93 -11.60
C SER A 3 5.65 -13.95 -10.45
N SER A 4 4.73 -14.92 -10.46
CA SER A 4 3.86 -15.18 -9.31
C SER A 4 4.74 -15.75 -8.20
N THR A 5 5.08 -14.92 -7.22
CA THR A 5 5.84 -15.37 -6.05
C THR A 5 4.87 -16.10 -5.13
N THR A 6 4.98 -17.43 -5.06
CA THR A 6 4.26 -18.20 -4.05
C THR A 6 4.78 -17.80 -2.68
N VAL A 7 3.89 -17.43 -1.77
CA VAL A 7 4.27 -17.07 -0.41
C VAL A 7 4.86 -18.32 0.28
N PRO A 8 5.96 -18.21 1.05
CA PRO A 8 6.50 -19.34 1.78
C PRO A 8 5.43 -20.01 2.65
N LEU A 9 5.42 -21.34 2.72
CA LEU A 9 4.40 -22.07 3.47
C LEU A 9 4.41 -21.69 4.97
N GLY A 10 5.58 -21.35 5.53
CA GLY A 10 5.70 -20.85 6.90
C GLY A 10 4.81 -19.64 7.22
N PHE A 11 4.59 -18.76 6.23
CA PHE A 11 3.72 -17.60 6.41
C PHE A 11 2.26 -17.99 6.66
N HIS A 12 1.81 -19.10 6.07
CA HIS A 12 0.46 -19.62 6.31
C HIS A 12 0.28 -19.99 7.79
N TYR A 13 1.25 -20.70 8.36
CA TYR A 13 1.22 -21.13 9.76
C TYR A 13 1.25 -19.94 10.73
N GLU A 14 2.17 -19.01 10.51
CA GLU A 14 2.27 -17.80 11.33
C GLU A 14 0.99 -16.98 11.28
N THR A 15 0.44 -16.76 10.09
CA THR A 15 -0.80 -15.98 9.92
C THR A 15 -1.98 -16.68 10.57
N LYS A 16 -2.13 -18.00 10.39
CA LYS A 16 -3.22 -18.77 10.99
C LYS A 16 -3.14 -18.72 12.52
N TYR A 17 -1.95 -18.86 13.10
CA TYR A 17 -1.75 -18.74 14.53
C TYR A 17 -2.16 -17.36 15.05
N VAL A 18 -1.66 -16.28 14.42
CA VAL A 18 -1.99 -14.90 14.80
C VAL A 18 -3.50 -14.69 14.83
N VAL A 19 -4.19 -15.08 13.76
CA VAL A 19 -5.64 -14.91 13.64
C VAL A 19 -6.38 -15.70 14.74
N LEU A 20 -6.02 -16.96 14.96
CA LEU A 20 -6.65 -17.80 15.98
C LEU A 20 -6.40 -17.25 17.40
N SER A 21 -5.20 -16.75 17.68
CA SER A 21 -4.86 -16.12 18.96
C SER A 21 -5.73 -14.89 19.23
N TYR A 22 -5.91 -14.00 18.25
CA TYR A 22 -6.78 -12.83 18.39
C TYR A 22 -8.26 -13.20 18.56
N LEU A 23 -8.75 -14.17 17.78
CA LEU A 23 -10.12 -14.66 17.91
C LEU A 23 -10.35 -15.28 19.30
N GLY A 24 -9.35 -15.99 19.84
CA GLY A 24 -9.40 -16.58 21.18
C GLY A 24 -9.53 -15.52 22.28
N LEU A 25 -8.75 -14.43 22.20
CA LEU A 25 -8.82 -13.31 23.14
C LEU A 25 -10.21 -12.64 23.10
N LEU A 26 -10.72 -12.35 21.91
CA LEU A 26 -12.06 -11.76 21.74
C LEU A 26 -13.16 -12.68 22.29
N SER A 27 -13.05 -13.98 22.06
CA SER A 27 -14.00 -14.97 22.60
C SER A 27 -13.96 -15.02 24.13
N GLN A 28 -12.77 -14.88 24.73
CA GLN A 28 -12.61 -14.89 26.18
C GLN A 28 -13.16 -13.62 26.82
N GLU A 29 -12.88 -12.46 26.26
CA GLU A 29 -13.38 -11.17 26.73
C GLU A 29 -14.92 -11.14 26.74
N LYS A 30 -15.54 -11.57 25.62
CA LYS A 30 -17.00 -11.67 25.51
C LYS A 30 -17.63 -12.62 26.52
N LEU A 31 -16.92 -13.69 26.87
CA LEU A 31 -17.40 -14.69 27.82
C LEU A 31 -17.31 -14.13 29.24
N GLN A 32 -16.21 -13.47 29.56
CA GLN A 32 -16.02 -12.80 30.85
C GLN A 32 -17.02 -11.65 31.05
N GLU A 33 -17.29 -10.84 30.03
CA GLU A 33 -18.34 -9.80 30.04
C GLU A 33 -19.71 -10.41 30.42
N HIS A 34 -20.06 -11.55 29.83
CA HIS A 34 -21.33 -12.23 30.10
C HIS A 34 -21.44 -12.79 31.53
N LEU A 35 -20.34 -13.29 32.10
CA LEU A 35 -20.30 -13.81 33.47
C LEU A 35 -20.23 -12.71 34.55
N SER A 36 -19.81 -11.51 34.18
CA SER A 36 -19.54 -10.41 35.13
C SER A 36 -20.67 -9.37 35.22
N LEU A 37 -21.72 -9.45 34.39
CA LEU A 37 -22.75 -8.41 34.30
C LEU A 37 -23.86 -8.57 35.36
N PRO A 38 -24.12 -7.57 36.22
CA PRO A 38 -25.37 -7.45 36.96
C PRO A 38 -26.49 -7.11 35.96
N GLN A 39 -27.64 -7.75 36.12
CA GLN A 39 -28.75 -7.88 35.17
C GLN A 39 -29.46 -6.58 34.69
N GLY A 40 -28.81 -5.40 34.68
CA GLY A 40 -29.50 -4.11 34.52
C GLY A 40 -28.73 -2.94 33.91
N VAL A 41 -27.69 -3.15 33.08
CA VAL A 41 -27.05 -2.03 32.34
C VAL A 41 -27.11 -2.30 30.84
N GLN A 42 -27.84 -1.43 30.10
CA GLN A 42 -27.96 -1.48 28.64
C GLN A 42 -26.59 -1.43 27.98
N GLN A 43 -26.29 -2.43 27.16
CA GLN A 43 -25.13 -2.42 26.26
C GLN A 43 -25.44 -1.59 25.02
N ASP A 44 -24.42 -0.87 24.56
CA ASP A 44 -24.39 -0.10 23.32
C ASP A 44 -24.76 -0.98 22.11
N ILE A 45 -25.51 -0.39 21.16
CA ILE A 45 -26.34 -1.06 20.14
C ILE A 45 -25.51 -1.87 19.12
N ALA A 46 -24.18 -1.79 19.15
CA ALA A 46 -23.28 -2.49 18.24
C ALA A 46 -22.87 -3.91 18.70
N SER A 47 -23.09 -4.28 19.97
CA SER A 47 -22.77 -5.62 20.48
C SER A 47 -24.04 -6.35 20.88
N GLN A 48 -24.63 -7.09 19.93
CA GLN A 48 -25.66 -8.05 20.31
C GLN A 48 -24.98 -9.15 21.17
N PRO A 49 -25.46 -9.44 22.40
CA PRO A 49 -24.92 -10.54 23.17
C PRO A 49 -25.13 -11.83 22.37
N LEU A 50 -24.02 -12.47 21.99
CA LEU A 50 -24.04 -13.80 21.40
C LEU A 50 -24.45 -14.80 22.48
N ASP A 51 -25.23 -15.80 22.06
CA ASP A 51 -25.64 -16.88 22.96
C ASP A 51 -24.40 -17.53 23.61
N PRO A 52 -24.33 -17.65 24.95
CA PRO A 52 -23.20 -18.27 25.64
C PRO A 52 -22.86 -19.67 25.13
N GLU A 53 -23.83 -20.44 24.62
CA GLU A 53 -23.57 -21.75 23.98
C GLU A 53 -22.75 -21.59 22.68
N VAL A 54 -23.11 -20.61 21.85
CA VAL A 54 -22.37 -20.28 20.63
C VAL A 54 -20.96 -19.80 20.96
N LEU A 55 -20.81 -19.00 22.01
CA LEU A 55 -19.51 -18.49 22.42
C LEU A 55 -18.58 -19.60 22.94
N LEU A 56 -19.12 -20.54 23.72
CA LEU A 56 -18.40 -21.74 24.15
C LEU A 56 -17.99 -22.60 22.95
N LYS A 57 -18.89 -22.78 21.98
CA LYS A 57 -18.59 -23.51 20.75
C LYS A 57 -17.44 -22.87 19.97
N VAL A 58 -17.49 -21.55 19.76
CA VAL A 58 -16.42 -20.80 19.10
C VAL A 58 -15.09 -20.95 19.84
N LYS A 59 -15.09 -20.85 21.18
CA LYS A 59 -13.88 -21.09 21.98
C LYS A 59 -13.30 -22.48 21.74
N THR A 60 -14.15 -23.52 21.79
CA THR A 60 -13.70 -24.91 21.57
C THR A 60 -13.17 -25.13 20.15
N GLU A 61 -13.79 -24.51 19.15
CA GLU A 61 -13.34 -24.60 17.76
C GLU A 61 -11.97 -23.95 17.58
N ILE A 62 -11.74 -22.78 18.20
CA ILE A 62 -10.44 -22.09 18.18
C ILE A 62 -9.35 -22.95 18.84
N GLU A 63 -9.64 -23.57 19.98
CA GLU A 63 -8.70 -24.46 20.68
C GLU A 63 -8.33 -25.70 19.83
N GLU A 64 -9.32 -26.32 19.18
CA GLU A 64 -9.08 -27.46 18.30
C GLU A 64 -8.31 -27.05 17.02
N GLU A 65 -8.61 -25.88 16.44
CA GLU A 65 -7.86 -25.35 15.30
C GLU A 65 -6.40 -25.01 15.66
N LEU A 66 -6.15 -24.47 16.85
CA LEU A 66 -4.78 -24.22 17.35
C LEU A 66 -4.02 -25.53 17.54
N LYS A 67 -4.67 -26.57 18.06
CA LYS A 67 -4.08 -27.90 18.23
C LYS A 67 -3.82 -28.59 16.88
N SER A 68 -4.76 -28.46 15.94
CA SER A 68 -4.62 -28.94 14.57
C SER A 68 -3.43 -28.27 13.87
N LEU A 69 -3.27 -26.96 14.05
CA LEU A 69 -2.14 -26.20 13.52
C LEU A 69 -0.80 -26.68 14.07
N ASP A 70 -0.69 -26.96 15.37
CA ASP A 70 0.55 -27.50 15.97
C ASP A 70 0.94 -28.85 15.36
N LYS A 71 -0.05 -29.71 15.12
CA LYS A 71 0.14 -30.98 14.42
C LYS A 71 0.58 -30.76 12.97
N GLU A 72 -0.08 -29.87 12.24
CA GLU A 72 0.24 -29.56 10.85
C GLU A 72 1.68 -29.05 10.70
N ILE A 73 2.11 -28.13 11.58
CA ILE A 73 3.49 -27.63 11.61
C ILE A 73 4.49 -28.76 11.87
N SER A 74 4.20 -29.62 12.85
CA SER A 74 5.06 -30.74 13.21
C SER A 74 5.23 -31.75 12.07
N GLU A 75 4.16 -32.03 11.31
CA GLU A 75 4.20 -32.90 10.13
C GLU A 75 4.92 -32.22 8.95
N ALA A 76 4.67 -30.93 8.74
CA ALA A 76 5.25 -30.14 7.66
C ALA A 76 6.75 -29.86 7.82
N PHE A 77 7.31 -29.96 9.04
CA PHE A 77 8.75 -29.72 9.28
C PHE A 77 9.63 -30.57 8.35
N THR A 78 9.27 -31.85 8.19
CA THR A 78 10.05 -32.80 7.38
C THR A 78 10.04 -32.50 5.88
N SER A 79 8.97 -31.87 5.38
CA SER A 79 8.79 -31.61 3.94
C SER A 79 9.17 -30.18 3.55
N THR A 80 8.96 -29.22 4.45
CA THR A 80 9.08 -27.78 4.16
C THR A 80 10.27 -27.14 4.83
N GLY A 81 10.86 -27.78 5.83
CA GLY A 81 11.94 -27.22 6.64
C GLY A 81 11.52 -26.02 7.49
N PHE A 82 10.22 -25.74 7.60
CA PHE A 82 9.71 -24.66 8.45
C PHE A 82 9.94 -25.01 9.93
N ASP A 83 10.83 -24.28 10.59
CA ASP A 83 11.10 -24.41 12.02
C ASP A 83 10.38 -23.33 12.83
N ARG A 84 9.39 -23.74 13.63
CA ARG A 84 8.65 -22.86 14.55
C ARG A 84 9.56 -22.14 15.55
N HIS A 85 10.72 -22.70 15.89
CA HIS A 85 11.67 -22.09 16.82
C HIS A 85 12.42 -20.89 16.24
N THR A 86 12.38 -20.74 14.92
CA THR A 86 12.93 -19.56 14.22
C THR A 86 11.88 -18.48 14.00
N SER A 87 10.60 -18.78 14.23
CA SER A 87 9.52 -17.84 14.01
C SER A 87 9.38 -16.89 15.19
N PRO A 88 9.34 -15.57 14.95
CA PRO A 88 9.19 -14.56 16.00
C PRO A 88 7.83 -14.65 16.70
N VAL A 89 6.82 -15.23 16.05
CA VAL A 89 5.46 -15.35 16.56
C VAL A 89 5.29 -16.59 17.44
N PHE A 90 5.93 -17.71 17.08
CA PHE A 90 5.85 -18.96 17.85
C PHE A 90 6.94 -19.07 18.93
N SER A 91 8.08 -18.42 18.74
CA SER A 91 9.23 -18.47 19.65
C SER A 91 9.85 -17.07 19.74
N PRO A 92 9.16 -16.15 20.44
CA PRO A 92 9.65 -14.79 20.60
C PRO A 92 10.99 -14.77 21.34
N ALA A 93 11.86 -13.83 20.97
CA ALA A 93 13.18 -13.69 21.58
C ALA A 93 13.10 -13.34 23.08
N ASN A 94 12.01 -12.71 23.51
CA ASN A 94 11.69 -12.44 24.90
C ASN A 94 10.39 -13.18 25.27
N PRO A 95 10.40 -14.07 26.28
CA PRO A 95 9.20 -14.82 26.68
C PRO A 95 8.08 -13.93 27.24
N GLU A 96 8.41 -12.72 27.71
CA GLU A 96 7.43 -11.75 28.22
C GLU A 96 6.78 -10.91 27.11
N SER A 97 7.27 -11.01 25.86
CA SER A 97 6.72 -10.25 24.76
C SER A 97 5.37 -10.80 24.34
N SER A 98 4.39 -9.91 24.16
CA SER A 98 3.09 -10.29 23.62
C SER A 98 3.18 -10.54 22.11
N LEU A 99 2.11 -11.08 21.54
CA LEU A 99 1.99 -11.27 20.09
C LEU A 99 2.13 -9.93 19.34
N GLU A 100 1.54 -8.87 19.89
CA GLU A 100 1.60 -7.51 19.35
C GLU A 100 3.03 -6.99 19.31
N ASP A 101 3.80 -7.20 20.38
CA ASP A 101 5.20 -6.78 20.45
C ASP A 101 6.03 -7.48 19.35
N CYS A 102 5.75 -8.76 19.11
CA CYS A 102 6.42 -9.55 18.08
C CYS A 102 6.10 -9.02 16.68
N LEU A 103 4.83 -8.72 16.41
CA LEU A 103 4.38 -8.14 15.15
C LEU A 103 4.93 -6.73 14.94
N ALA A 104 5.01 -5.92 16.00
CA ALA A 104 5.61 -4.59 15.94
C ALA A 104 7.10 -4.67 15.60
N HIS A 105 7.84 -5.58 16.26
CA HIS A 105 9.26 -5.81 15.97
C HIS A 105 9.49 -6.30 14.53
N LEU A 106 8.65 -7.21 14.04
CA LEU A 106 8.68 -7.68 12.66
C LEU A 106 8.44 -6.53 11.67
N GLY A 107 7.46 -5.67 11.97
CA GLY A 107 7.15 -4.48 11.17
C GLY A 107 8.29 -3.47 11.13
N GLU A 108 8.94 -3.21 12.28
CA GLU A 108 10.10 -2.33 12.36
C GLU A 108 11.28 -2.88 11.56
N LYS A 109 11.59 -4.18 11.72
CA LYS A 109 12.63 -4.85 10.94
C LYS A 109 12.35 -4.75 9.43
N ALA A 110 11.12 -5.04 9.01
CA ALA A 110 10.72 -4.94 7.61
C ALA A 110 10.86 -3.50 7.09
N SER A 111 10.46 -2.50 7.88
CA SER A 111 10.62 -1.08 7.55
C SER A 111 12.10 -0.72 7.32
N GLN A 112 12.99 -1.16 8.21
CA GLN A 112 14.43 -0.92 8.09
C GLN A 112 15.05 -1.61 6.87
N GLU A 113 14.71 -2.88 6.64
CA GLU A 113 15.22 -3.68 5.51
C GLU A 113 14.74 -3.14 4.17
N LEU A 114 13.49 -2.68 4.08
CA LEU A 114 12.90 -2.18 2.84
C LEU A 114 13.25 -0.71 2.55
N LYS A 115 13.70 0.06 3.55
CA LYS A 115 13.98 1.49 3.41
C LYS A 115 14.93 1.81 2.25
N VAL A 116 16.10 1.17 2.22
CA VAL A 116 17.12 1.43 1.19
C VAL A 116 16.68 0.96 -0.19
N PRO A 117 16.19 -0.29 -0.37
CA PRO A 117 15.64 -0.74 -1.66
C PRO A 117 14.52 0.14 -2.20
N LEU A 118 13.59 0.58 -1.33
CA LEU A 118 12.46 1.41 -1.72
C LEU A 118 12.92 2.81 -2.18
N LEU A 119 13.86 3.42 -1.46
CA LEU A 119 14.45 4.70 -1.86
C LEU A 119 15.19 4.57 -3.21
N GLY A 120 15.95 3.49 -3.41
CA GLY A 120 16.62 3.21 -4.67
C GLY A 120 15.63 3.03 -5.83
N ALA A 121 14.57 2.26 -5.63
CA ALA A 121 13.51 2.07 -6.62
C ALA A 121 12.81 3.39 -6.95
N LEU A 122 12.50 4.21 -5.94
CA LEU A 122 11.91 5.53 -6.11
C LEU A 122 12.80 6.44 -6.96
N GLN A 123 14.11 6.48 -6.66
CA GLN A 123 15.07 7.27 -7.44
C GLN A 123 15.09 6.83 -8.90
N VAL A 124 15.16 5.52 -9.17
CA VAL A 124 15.15 4.97 -10.54
C VAL A 124 13.86 5.36 -11.29
N LEU A 125 12.70 5.24 -10.62
CA LEU A 125 11.41 5.59 -11.20
C LEU A 125 11.32 7.09 -11.54
N LEU A 126 11.75 7.96 -10.62
CA LEU A 126 11.75 9.41 -10.82
C LEU A 126 12.72 9.83 -11.93
N SER A 127 13.94 9.27 -11.97
CA SER A 127 14.91 9.53 -13.03
C SER A 127 14.41 9.08 -14.41
N ARG A 128 13.74 7.92 -14.49
CA ARG A 128 13.14 7.42 -15.73
C ARG A 128 11.99 8.31 -16.20
N ALA A 129 11.11 8.71 -15.29
CA ALA A 129 10.00 9.61 -15.59
C ALA A 129 10.49 10.97 -16.09
N LEU A 130 11.49 11.55 -15.43
CA LEU A 130 12.10 12.81 -15.84
C LEU A 130 12.76 12.70 -17.23
N SER A 131 13.50 11.62 -17.47
CA SER A 131 14.14 11.38 -18.77
C SER A 131 13.13 11.24 -19.91
N LEU A 132 12.02 10.54 -19.68
CA LEU A 132 10.95 10.35 -20.66
C LEU A 132 10.20 11.67 -20.96
N THR A 133 9.90 12.46 -19.94
CA THR A 133 9.24 13.77 -20.10
C THR A 133 10.14 14.77 -20.82
N TRP A 134 11.42 14.84 -20.45
CA TRP A 134 12.41 15.64 -21.16
C TRP A 134 12.56 15.24 -22.63
N SER A 135 12.73 13.95 -22.89
CA SER A 135 12.83 13.43 -24.26
C SER A 135 11.58 13.74 -25.08
N ARG A 136 10.39 13.68 -24.48
CA ARG A 136 9.13 14.04 -25.13
C ARG A 136 9.08 15.53 -25.43
N ARG A 137 9.40 16.40 -24.46
CA ARG A 137 9.43 17.86 -24.63
C ARG A 137 10.42 18.29 -25.70
N MET A 138 11.64 17.73 -25.69
CA MET A 138 12.66 18.06 -26.68
C MET A 138 12.24 17.63 -28.09
N ARG A 139 11.62 16.46 -28.25
CA ARG A 139 11.03 16.05 -29.53
C ARG A 139 9.89 16.96 -29.99
N SER A 140 9.05 17.44 -29.07
CA SER A 140 8.00 18.41 -29.40
C SER A 140 8.58 19.77 -29.80
N ALA A 141 9.66 20.21 -29.16
CA ALA A 141 10.36 21.46 -29.49
C ALA A 141 11.05 21.38 -30.87
N LEU A 142 11.69 20.24 -31.19
CA LEU A 142 12.28 20.02 -32.52
C LEU A 142 11.23 19.88 -33.64
N ARG A 143 10.00 19.48 -33.30
CA ARG A 143 8.87 19.40 -34.26
C ARG A 143 8.05 20.70 -34.36
N ALA A 144 8.33 21.70 -33.52
CA ALA A 144 7.71 23.01 -33.68
C ALA A 144 8.22 23.60 -35.00
N PRO A 145 7.33 24.02 -35.94
CA PRO A 145 7.78 24.59 -37.19
C PRO A 145 8.59 25.85 -36.87
N GLN A 146 9.80 25.95 -37.41
CA GLN A 146 10.47 27.24 -37.51
C GLN A 146 9.51 28.15 -38.27
N ARG A 147 8.91 29.13 -37.58
CA ARG A 147 8.08 30.14 -38.23
C ARG A 147 9.03 30.90 -39.14
N THR A 148 9.06 30.51 -40.41
CA THR A 148 9.82 31.15 -41.47
C THR A 148 9.38 32.59 -41.53
N ALA A 149 10.23 33.49 -41.04
CA ALA A 149 10.15 34.90 -41.34
C ALA A 149 10.47 35.07 -42.84
N THR A 150 9.45 35.10 -43.68
CA THR A 150 9.59 35.62 -45.04
C THR A 150 9.37 37.13 -44.98
N THR A 151 10.45 37.88 -44.71
CA THR A 151 10.58 39.22 -45.27
C THR A 151 10.93 39.02 -46.75
N SER A 152 10.00 39.28 -47.66
CA SER A 152 10.34 39.52 -49.05
C SER A 152 9.49 40.66 -49.60
N THR A 153 10.23 41.66 -50.01
CA THR A 153 9.92 42.95 -50.60
C THR A 153 9.15 42.83 -51.92
N SER A 154 8.16 43.69 -52.14
CA SER A 154 7.92 44.28 -53.48
C SER A 154 6.95 45.46 -53.38
N TYR A 155 7.48 46.66 -53.63
CA TYR A 155 6.72 47.88 -53.93
C TYR A 155 6.00 47.72 -55.28
N PRO A 156 4.83 48.36 -55.49
CA PRO A 156 4.40 48.72 -56.84
C PRO A 156 4.80 50.16 -57.18
N ALA A 157 5.28 50.30 -58.40
CA ALA A 157 5.78 51.51 -59.03
C ALA A 157 4.66 52.50 -59.41
N THR A 158 5.11 53.74 -59.53
CA THR A 158 4.48 55.02 -59.90
C THR A 158 3.43 54.95 -61.01
N ALA A 159 2.30 55.64 -60.81
CA ALA A 159 1.50 56.20 -61.89
C ALA A 159 1.34 57.72 -61.67
N LEU A 160 1.94 58.48 -62.58
CA LEU A 160 1.74 59.92 -62.76
C LEU A 160 0.29 60.18 -63.16
N HIS A 161 -0.43 61.03 -62.41
CA HIS A 161 -1.38 61.92 -63.07
C HIS A 161 -1.53 63.24 -62.30
N THR A 162 -1.55 64.28 -63.11
CA THR A 162 -1.41 65.70 -62.85
C THR A 162 -2.68 66.33 -62.25
N SER A 163 -2.54 67.16 -61.21
CA SER A 163 -3.24 68.46 -61.07
C SER A 163 -2.77 69.21 -59.81
N VAL A 164 -2.27 70.42 -60.04
CA VAL A 164 -1.84 71.48 -59.09
C VAL A 164 -3.00 72.51 -59.01
N PRO A 165 -3.07 73.47 -58.07
CA PRO A 165 -3.24 73.41 -56.61
C PRO A 165 -4.48 74.24 -56.15
N GLN A 166 -4.90 74.24 -54.88
CA GLN A 166 -5.35 75.51 -54.28
C GLN A 166 -5.24 75.51 -52.75
N ASN A 167 -4.35 76.38 -52.30
CA ASN A 167 -4.12 76.81 -50.93
C ASN A 167 -5.31 77.65 -50.44
N ARG A 168 -5.84 77.37 -49.25
CA ARG A 168 -6.40 78.44 -48.41
C ARG A 168 -6.16 78.14 -46.94
N GLN A 169 -5.31 78.99 -46.36
CA GLN A 169 -4.96 79.05 -44.95
C GLN A 169 -6.18 79.31 -44.07
N GLN A 170 -6.09 78.78 -42.85
CA GLN A 170 -6.86 79.20 -41.70
C GLN A 170 -6.45 80.63 -41.29
N GLN A 171 -7.44 81.49 -41.13
CA GLN A 171 -7.60 82.38 -39.98
C GLN A 171 -9.08 82.73 -39.84
#